data_AF-A0AA36I7Q3-F1
#
_entry.id   AF-A0AA36I7Q3-F1
#
_cell.length_a   1.000
_cell.length_b   1.000
_cell.length_c   1.000
_cell.angle_alpha   90.00
_cell.angle_beta   90.00
_cell.angle_gamma   90.00
#
_symmetry.space_group_name_H-M   'P 1'
#
loop_
_entity.id
_entity.type
_entity.pdbx_description
1 polymer ?
#
loop_
_entity_poly.entity_id
_entity_poly.type
_entity_poly.pdbx_seq_one_letter_code
_entity_poly.pdbx_strand_id
1 'polypeptide(L)'
;MIGLLMRSVFGFGGFMEGGSMLMMGGALVGICAICGLWKCRNCRMRDCGCIKRCLRNTGVDKFDDFELMIVVHEALFTGGKAKSNVCVRITAGLECVQTGENSKAVYHESLSILVEQGTDTVVVELWDVRERRSLASVKFDPMKDLLNSEDLGREKVFSMKQKTKGLLNPRVRLSIHLDTDEGMEKGLLQDVDMSRETDMLLRSQLQKAQANERARGSREEGVAKDAPPQKELSKVELFAKGCAGPLDQFGSWGSRDQVWIAVRGPPDQKRYSLCIYPDESHCNKGGDPALEVDLLKVLSVQPDPARAEVFIINYVEKNKVKQRLTFSRIDRARDIWVEMLTLLITMIREDKEAKSRSKQK
;
A
#
# COMPACT_ATOMS: atom_id res chain seq x y z
N MET A 1 21.37 42.49 25.22
CA MET A 1 20.62 43.21 24.16
C MET A 1 19.12 43.39 24.42
N ILE A 2 18.52 42.73 25.42
CA ILE A 2 17.10 42.94 25.79
C ILE A 2 16.83 44.31 26.48
N GLY A 3 17.85 44.92 27.09
CA GLY A 3 17.70 46.21 27.80
C GLY A 3 17.54 47.47 26.92
N LEU A 4 17.79 47.39 25.61
CA LEU A 4 17.64 48.52 24.68
C LEU A 4 16.23 48.61 24.07
N LEU A 5 15.50 47.50 23.97
CA LEU A 5 14.12 47.47 23.48
C LEU A 5 13.09 47.93 24.53
N MET A 6 13.42 47.87 25.82
CA MET A 6 12.53 48.36 26.89
C MET A 6 12.55 49.89 27.04
N ARG A 7 13.57 50.57 26.51
CA ARG A 7 13.69 52.04 26.63
C ARG A 7 12.89 52.83 25.59
N SER A 8 12.48 52.20 24.48
CA SER A 8 11.62 52.83 23.46
C SER A 8 10.13 52.75 23.79
N VAL A 9 9.72 51.90 24.73
CA VAL A 9 8.30 51.72 25.11
C VAL A 9 7.87 52.68 26.24
N PHE A 10 8.82 53.30 26.95
CA PHE A 10 8.52 54.08 28.17
C PHE A 10 9.06 55.53 28.23
N GLY A 11 9.56 56.11 27.12
CA GLY A 11 9.98 57.54 27.09
C GLY A 11 8.98 58.42 26.33
N PHE A 12 7.98 59.03 26.97
CA PHE A 12 7.94 60.35 27.63
C PHE A 12 8.14 61.57 26.69
N GLY A 13 7.05 62.31 26.44
CA GLY A 13 7.07 63.76 26.28
C GLY A 13 6.54 64.35 24.97
N GLY A 14 5.21 64.49 24.82
CA GLY A 14 4.62 65.27 23.73
C GLY A 14 3.08 65.26 23.75
N PHE A 15 2.50 66.15 24.55
CA PHE A 15 1.06 66.41 24.65
C PHE A 15 0.51 66.92 23.31
N MET A 16 -0.31 66.12 22.61
CA MET A 16 -1.34 66.62 21.71
C MET A 16 -2.63 65.82 21.90
N GLU A 17 -3.71 66.55 22.16
CA GLU A 17 -5.06 66.09 22.42
C GLU A 17 -5.65 65.36 21.19
N GLY A 18 -5.43 64.05 21.12
CA GLY A 18 -6.05 63.15 20.14
C GLY A 18 -5.77 61.66 20.42
N GLY A 19 -5.35 61.33 21.65
CA GLY A 19 -4.58 60.12 21.94
C GLY A 19 -5.29 58.98 22.67
N SER A 20 -6.63 58.93 22.74
CA SER A 20 -7.31 57.83 23.47
C SER A 20 -7.49 56.55 22.63
N MET A 21 -7.55 56.62 21.30
CA MET A 21 -7.69 55.41 20.45
C MET A 21 -6.39 54.61 20.27
N LEU A 22 -5.22 55.24 20.35
CA LEU A 22 -3.93 54.55 20.13
C LEU A 22 -3.53 53.63 21.31
N MET A 23 -3.95 53.94 22.54
CA MET A 23 -3.66 53.13 23.73
C MET A 23 -4.43 51.79 23.74
N MET A 24 -5.67 51.74 23.21
CA MET A 24 -6.42 50.48 23.12
C MET A 24 -5.85 49.53 22.06
N GLY A 25 -5.33 50.06 20.94
CA GLY A 25 -4.75 49.25 19.87
C GLY A 25 -3.52 48.45 20.34
N GLY A 26 -2.63 49.08 21.13
CA GLY A 26 -1.45 48.42 21.67
C GLY A 26 -1.76 47.27 22.63
N ALA A 27 -2.78 47.43 23.48
CA ALA A 27 -3.22 46.38 24.40
C ALA A 27 -3.81 45.17 23.66
N LEU A 28 -4.60 45.40 22.59
CA LEU A 28 -5.15 44.32 21.76
C LEU A 28 -4.06 43.55 21.01
N VAL A 29 -3.06 44.24 20.43
CA VAL A 29 -1.93 43.58 19.76
C VAL A 29 -1.08 42.81 20.77
N GLY A 30 -0.84 43.37 21.96
CA GLY A 30 -0.11 42.68 23.03
C GLY A 30 -0.84 41.43 23.54
N ILE A 31 -2.16 41.51 23.75
CA ILE A 31 -2.98 40.35 24.16
C ILE A 31 -3.05 39.31 23.03
N CYS A 32 -3.21 39.70 21.76
CA CYS A 32 -3.17 38.78 20.64
C CYS A 32 -1.78 38.11 20.48
N ALA A 33 -0.69 38.84 20.73
CA ALA A 33 0.65 38.30 20.73
C ALA A 33 0.86 37.32 21.90
N ILE A 34 0.42 37.65 23.12
CA ILE A 34 0.56 36.79 24.30
C ILE A 34 -0.36 35.57 24.24
N CYS A 35 -1.64 35.75 23.86
CA CYS A 35 -2.58 34.64 23.64
C CYS A 35 -2.15 33.77 22.46
N GLY A 36 -1.61 34.38 21.41
CA GLY A 36 -0.93 33.68 20.32
C GLY A 36 0.24 32.84 20.85
N LEU A 37 1.15 33.44 21.63
CA LEU A 37 2.31 32.74 22.20
C LEU A 37 1.93 31.65 23.22
N TRP A 38 0.87 31.84 24.01
CA TRP A 38 0.39 30.84 24.98
C TRP A 38 -0.33 29.68 24.30
N LYS A 39 -1.18 29.95 23.31
CA LYS A 39 -1.79 28.90 22.49
C LYS A 39 -0.72 28.19 21.65
N CYS A 40 0.34 28.91 21.28
CA CYS A 40 1.51 28.37 20.58
C CYS A 40 2.53 27.63 21.46
N ARG A 41 2.39 27.56 22.80
CA ARG A 41 3.30 26.71 23.60
C ARG A 41 3.20 25.23 23.25
N ASN A 42 2.05 24.80 22.74
CA ASN A 42 1.85 23.47 22.19
C ASN A 42 1.79 23.45 20.65
N CYS A 43 1.83 24.61 19.98
CA CYS A 43 1.98 24.62 18.53
C CYS A 43 3.43 24.31 18.20
N ARG A 44 3.66 23.23 17.47
CA ARG A 44 4.98 23.03 16.89
C ARG A 44 5.13 24.12 15.84
N MET A 45 6.25 24.85 15.87
CA MET A 45 6.50 25.88 14.86
C MET A 45 6.41 25.32 13.44
N ARG A 46 6.66 24.01 13.28
CA ARG A 46 6.51 23.27 12.02
C ARG A 46 5.06 23.02 11.59
N ASP A 47 4.05 23.20 12.43
CA ASP A 47 2.65 23.03 11.99
C ASP A 47 2.15 24.25 11.20
N CYS A 48 2.87 25.38 11.27
CA CYS A 48 2.56 26.57 10.50
C CYS A 48 3.12 26.46 9.07
N GLY A 49 2.23 26.43 8.07
CA GLY A 49 2.61 26.35 6.65
C GLY A 49 3.59 27.46 6.20
N CYS A 50 3.47 28.67 6.73
CA CYS A 50 4.41 29.76 6.43
C CYS A 50 5.82 29.46 6.95
N ILE A 51 5.93 28.92 8.17
CA ILE A 51 7.23 28.55 8.77
C ILE A 51 7.83 27.36 8.03
N LYS A 52 7.04 26.32 7.71
CA LYS A 52 7.46 25.19 6.86
C LYS A 52 8.06 25.67 5.55
N ARG A 53 7.38 26.59 4.84
CA ARG A 53 7.88 27.17 3.58
C ARG A 53 9.16 27.99 3.77
N CYS A 54 9.29 28.74 4.87
CA CYS A 54 10.52 29.45 5.20
C CYS A 54 11.68 28.49 5.52
N LEU A 55 11.44 27.43 6.29
CA LEU A 55 12.44 26.40 6.59
C LEU A 55 12.88 25.64 5.35
N ARG A 56 11.96 25.42 4.41
CA ARG A 56 12.24 24.86 3.08
C ARG A 56 13.12 25.78 2.24
N ASN A 57 12.73 27.06 2.14
CA ASN A 57 13.46 28.06 1.34
C ASN A 57 14.85 28.40 1.90
N THR A 58 15.03 28.30 3.23
CA THR A 58 16.33 28.51 3.88
C THR A 58 17.23 27.27 3.82
N GLY A 59 16.73 26.15 3.30
CA GLY A 59 17.48 24.89 3.20
C GLY A 59 17.68 24.16 4.53
N VAL A 60 17.02 24.62 5.61
CA VAL A 60 17.06 23.93 6.91
C VAL A 60 16.40 22.57 6.77
N ASP A 61 15.24 22.51 6.10
CA ASP A 61 14.56 21.26 5.80
C ASP A 61 14.77 20.87 4.33
N LYS A 62 15.12 19.60 4.12
CA LYS A 62 15.59 19.09 2.82
C LYS A 62 14.48 18.62 1.88
N PHE A 63 13.26 18.42 2.39
CA PHE A 63 12.11 17.92 1.64
C PHE A 63 10.81 18.46 2.25
N ASP A 64 9.73 18.44 1.48
CA ASP A 64 8.37 18.80 1.91
C ASP A 64 7.65 17.57 2.50
N ASP A 65 6.55 17.77 3.23
CA ASP A 65 5.74 16.64 3.73
C ASP A 65 5.37 15.69 2.57
N PHE A 66 5.48 14.37 2.78
CA PHE A 66 5.03 13.39 1.79
C PHE A 66 4.43 12.16 2.46
N GLU A 67 3.53 11.49 1.75
CA GLU A 67 2.97 10.22 2.20
C GLU A 67 3.83 9.06 1.71
N LEU A 68 4.26 8.23 2.65
CA LEU A 68 5.10 7.07 2.41
C LEU A 68 4.26 5.81 2.57
N MET A 69 4.13 5.04 1.49
CA MET A 69 3.48 3.74 1.54
C MET A 69 4.53 2.63 1.54
N ILE A 70 4.47 1.76 2.54
CA ILE A 70 5.38 0.62 2.70
C ILE A 70 4.57 -0.67 2.72
N VAL A 71 4.86 -1.57 1.79
CA VAL A 71 4.33 -2.93 1.80
C VAL A 71 5.32 -3.83 2.55
N VAL A 72 4.88 -4.37 3.68
CA VAL A 72 5.66 -5.31 4.48
C VAL A 72 5.35 -6.72 4.03
N HIS A 73 6.31 -7.37 3.35
CA HIS A 73 6.12 -8.74 2.86
C HIS A 73 6.37 -9.76 3.97
N GLU A 74 7.62 -9.85 4.42
CA GLU A 74 8.04 -10.79 5.45
C GLU A 74 9.24 -10.28 6.24
N ALA A 75 9.40 -10.77 7.47
CA ALA A 75 10.60 -10.59 8.26
C ALA A 75 11.31 -11.94 8.46
N LEU A 76 12.58 -11.98 8.06
CA LEU A 76 13.42 -13.18 8.10
C LEU A 76 14.38 -13.06 9.29
N PHE A 77 14.33 -14.02 10.21
CA PHE A 77 15.28 -14.09 11.32
C PHE A 77 15.40 -15.52 11.83
N THR A 78 16.54 -15.85 12.42
CA THR A 78 16.76 -17.14 13.09
C THR A 78 16.84 -16.92 14.58
N GLY A 79 16.06 -17.63 15.40
CA GLY A 79 16.13 -17.51 16.85
C GLY A 79 15.37 -18.61 17.57
N GLY A 80 15.92 -19.13 18.69
CA GLY A 80 15.30 -20.22 19.44
C GLY A 80 13.94 -19.87 20.09
N LYS A 81 13.65 -18.57 20.22
CA LYS A 81 12.36 -18.03 20.69
C LYS A 81 11.43 -17.60 19.54
N ALA A 82 11.72 -17.95 18.29
CA ALA A 82 11.04 -17.46 17.07
C ALA A 82 9.55 -17.83 16.90
N LYS A 83 8.85 -18.22 17.97
CA LYS A 83 7.38 -18.34 18.00
C LYS A 83 6.70 -17.17 18.74
N SER A 84 7.40 -16.07 18.97
CA SER A 84 6.81 -14.86 19.52
C SER A 84 5.91 -14.18 18.48
N ASN A 85 4.76 -13.67 18.91
CA ASN A 85 3.94 -12.78 18.08
C ASN A 85 4.74 -11.50 17.82
N VAL A 86 5.26 -11.40 16.60
CA VAL A 86 6.01 -10.24 16.12
C VAL A 86 5.12 -9.41 15.20
N CYS A 87 5.37 -8.11 15.18
CA CYS A 87 4.87 -7.21 14.17
C CYS A 87 6.00 -6.31 13.64
N VAL A 88 5.79 -5.70 12.48
CA VAL A 88 6.68 -4.67 11.95
C VAL A 88 6.08 -3.31 12.28
N ARG A 89 6.84 -2.46 12.96
CA ARG A 89 6.45 -1.12 13.34
C ARG A 89 7.29 -0.09 12.58
N ILE A 90 6.62 0.89 12.00
CA ILE A 90 7.23 1.95 11.21
C ILE A 90 6.99 3.26 11.94
N THR A 91 8.05 4.02 12.18
CA THR A 91 7.97 5.31 12.89
C THR A 91 8.66 6.39 12.06
N ALA A 92 7.94 7.48 11.81
CA ALA A 92 8.44 8.67 11.11
C ALA A 92 8.06 9.91 11.90
N GLY A 93 9.04 10.55 12.56
CA GLY A 93 8.76 11.67 13.45
C GLY A 93 7.88 11.26 14.63
N LEU A 94 6.63 11.74 14.67
CA LEU A 94 5.64 11.33 15.66
C LEU A 94 4.72 10.21 15.21
N GLU A 95 4.58 10.04 13.91
CA GLU A 95 3.64 9.09 13.36
C GLU A 95 4.20 7.69 13.53
N CYS A 96 3.31 6.75 13.84
CA CYS A 96 3.68 5.37 14.08
C CYS A 96 2.56 4.45 13.61
N VAL A 97 2.91 3.57 12.69
CA VAL A 97 2.02 2.54 12.14
C VAL A 97 2.64 1.16 12.33
N GLN A 98 1.82 0.11 12.42
CA GLN A 98 2.31 -1.25 12.63
C GLN A 98 1.42 -2.28 11.94
N THR A 99 2.02 -3.39 11.52
CA THR A 99 1.30 -4.55 10.98
C THR A 99 0.55 -5.32 12.08
N GLY A 100 -0.34 -6.22 11.66
CA GLY A 100 -0.91 -7.25 12.52
C GLY A 100 0.16 -8.18 13.11
N GLU A 101 -0.19 -8.84 14.22
CA GLU A 101 0.65 -9.87 14.85
C GLU A 101 0.72 -11.12 13.99
N ASN A 102 1.93 -11.59 13.67
CA ASN A 102 2.09 -12.87 12.96
C ASN A 102 3.27 -13.69 13.52
N SER A 103 2.98 -14.93 13.93
CA SER A 103 3.99 -15.88 14.43
C SER A 103 4.92 -16.41 13.34
N LYS A 104 4.49 -16.42 12.08
CA LYS A 104 5.32 -16.77 10.92
C LYS A 104 6.10 -15.58 10.35
N ALA A 105 5.83 -14.36 10.84
CA ALA A 105 6.42 -13.13 10.36
C ALA A 105 6.23 -12.87 8.85
N VAL A 106 5.13 -13.36 8.27
CA VAL A 106 4.70 -13.12 6.88
C VAL A 106 3.45 -12.24 6.92
N TYR A 107 3.53 -11.00 6.48
CA TYR A 107 2.46 -10.02 6.71
C TYR A 107 1.66 -9.78 5.43
N HIS A 108 2.35 -9.38 4.35
CA HIS A 108 1.74 -8.89 3.11
C HIS A 108 0.70 -7.78 3.37
N GLU A 109 1.09 -6.83 4.23
CA GLU A 109 0.26 -5.70 4.66
C GLU A 109 0.88 -4.38 4.17
N SER A 110 0.03 -3.49 3.67
CA SER A 110 0.40 -2.14 3.25
C SER A 110 0.18 -1.19 4.41
N LEU A 111 1.17 -0.36 4.71
CA LEU A 111 1.10 0.67 5.74
C LEU A 111 1.36 2.03 5.10
N SER A 112 0.47 2.99 5.34
CA SER A 112 0.66 4.38 4.93
C SER A 112 1.06 5.23 6.14
N ILE A 113 2.09 6.05 6.00
CA ILE A 113 2.58 6.96 7.04
C ILE A 113 2.95 8.31 6.45
N LEU A 114 2.52 9.40 7.11
CA LEU A 114 2.93 10.76 6.75
C LEU A 114 4.35 11.02 7.28
N VAL A 115 5.27 11.36 6.37
CA VAL A 115 6.62 11.78 6.72
C VAL A 115 6.65 13.30 6.75
N GLU A 116 6.59 13.87 7.95
CA GLU A 116 6.63 15.32 8.14
C GLU A 116 7.99 15.91 7.75
N GLN A 117 7.95 17.15 7.26
CA GLN A 117 9.08 17.99 6.94
C GLN A 117 10.05 18.08 8.11
N GLY A 118 11.34 17.85 7.80
CA GLY A 118 12.41 17.86 8.78
C GLY A 118 12.45 16.61 9.66
N THR A 119 11.81 15.52 9.26
CA THR A 119 12.06 14.18 9.81
C THR A 119 13.44 13.70 9.40
N ASP A 120 14.30 13.38 10.37
CA ASP A 120 15.68 12.97 10.06
C ASP A 120 15.77 11.52 9.58
N THR A 121 14.99 10.61 10.18
CA THR A 121 15.03 9.18 9.88
C THR A 121 13.66 8.53 9.98
N VAL A 122 13.33 7.67 9.04
CA VAL A 122 12.22 6.72 9.16
C VAL A 122 12.77 5.41 9.72
N VAL A 123 12.20 4.91 10.81
CA VAL A 123 12.69 3.71 11.50
C VAL A 123 11.70 2.58 11.29
N VAL A 124 12.16 1.48 10.70
CA VAL A 124 11.40 0.23 10.61
C VAL A 124 11.95 -0.76 11.63
N GLU A 125 11.10 -1.19 12.55
CA GLU A 125 11.45 -2.03 13.69
C GLU A 125 10.70 -3.36 13.65
N LEU A 126 11.40 -4.43 13.98
CA LEU A 126 10.75 -5.69 14.35
C LEU A 126 10.40 -5.59 15.83
N TRP A 127 9.12 -5.64 16.15
CA TRP A 127 8.58 -5.37 17.48
C TRP A 127 7.97 -6.63 18.09
N ASP A 128 8.35 -6.94 19.33
CA ASP A 128 7.72 -7.99 20.13
C ASP A 128 6.53 -7.38 20.87
N VAL A 129 5.32 -7.81 20.51
CA VAL A 129 4.10 -7.24 21.09
C VAL A 129 3.93 -7.64 22.56
N ARG A 130 4.35 -8.87 22.91
CA ARG A 130 4.21 -9.40 24.27
C ARG A 130 5.17 -8.71 25.22
N GLU A 131 6.43 -8.57 24.82
CA GLU A 131 7.47 -7.96 25.65
C GLU A 131 7.54 -6.43 25.47
N ARG A 132 6.76 -5.86 24.55
CA ARG A 132 6.70 -4.43 24.22
C ARG A 132 8.10 -3.83 24.01
N ARG A 133 8.93 -4.52 23.22
CA ARG A 133 10.31 -4.09 22.94
C ARG A 133 10.70 -4.30 21.49
N SER A 134 11.66 -3.49 21.03
CA SER A 134 12.23 -3.61 19.69
C SER A 134 13.30 -4.69 19.66
N LEU A 135 13.14 -5.66 18.76
CA LEU A 135 14.06 -6.78 18.56
C LEU A 135 15.21 -6.40 17.62
N ALA A 136 14.88 -5.73 16.52
CA ALA A 136 15.81 -5.23 15.51
C ALA A 136 15.24 -3.99 14.83
N SER A 137 16.10 -3.17 14.22
CA SER A 137 15.67 -1.96 13.49
C SER A 137 16.54 -1.69 12.26
N VAL A 138 15.93 -1.19 11.19
CA VAL A 138 16.59 -0.52 10.07
C VAL A 138 16.14 0.95 10.06
N LYS A 139 17.06 1.85 9.70
CA LYS A 139 16.80 3.28 9.58
C LYS A 139 16.98 3.71 8.13
N PHE A 140 16.04 4.49 7.63
CA PHE A 140 16.06 5.08 6.30
C PHE A 140 16.23 6.60 6.42
N ASP A 141 17.15 7.17 5.65
CA ASP A 141 17.29 8.60 5.43
C ASP A 141 16.29 9.03 4.34
N PRO A 142 15.34 9.94 4.62
CA PRO A 142 14.31 10.30 3.64
C PRO A 142 14.86 10.84 2.31
N MET A 143 16.00 11.53 2.33
CA MET A 143 16.59 12.08 1.11
C MET A 143 17.35 11.01 0.33
N LYS A 144 18.19 10.22 1.00
CA LYS A 144 19.08 9.28 0.33
C LYS A 144 18.40 7.98 -0.06
N ASP A 145 17.58 7.44 0.85
CA ASP A 145 17.04 6.09 0.71
C ASP A 145 15.61 6.07 0.13
N LEU A 146 14.88 7.19 0.24
CA LEU A 146 13.49 7.29 -0.22
C LEU A 146 13.40 8.18 -1.48
N LEU A 147 13.56 9.49 -1.34
CA LEU A 147 13.27 10.45 -2.43
C LEU A 147 14.18 10.31 -3.66
N ASN A 148 15.46 9.96 -3.47
CA ASN A 148 16.44 9.82 -4.56
C ASN A 148 16.72 8.37 -4.96
N SER A 149 15.88 7.42 -4.52
CA SER A 149 16.14 6.00 -4.76
C SER A 149 15.55 5.54 -6.09
N GLU A 150 16.37 4.95 -6.95
CA GLU A 150 15.91 4.31 -8.19
C GLU A 150 15.20 2.96 -7.93
N ASP A 151 15.32 2.44 -6.70
CA ASP A 151 14.76 1.15 -6.29
C ASP A 151 13.31 1.26 -5.77
N LEU A 152 12.69 2.45 -5.85
CA LEU A 152 11.30 2.63 -5.42
C LEU A 152 10.36 1.68 -6.16
N GLY A 153 9.44 1.08 -5.42
CA GLY A 153 8.47 0.09 -5.88
C GLY A 153 9.00 -1.33 -6.07
N ARG A 154 10.31 -1.56 -5.97
CA ARG A 154 10.89 -2.91 -6.01
C ARG A 154 10.89 -3.56 -4.64
N GLU A 155 10.68 -4.87 -4.64
CA GLU A 155 10.77 -5.70 -3.44
C GLU A 155 12.25 -5.88 -3.07
N LYS A 156 12.65 -5.33 -1.91
CA LYS A 156 14.05 -5.33 -1.46
C LYS A 156 14.16 -5.89 -0.04
N VAL A 157 15.22 -6.67 0.18
CA VAL A 157 15.53 -7.24 1.50
C VAL A 157 16.54 -6.34 2.20
N PHE A 158 16.14 -5.79 3.34
CA PHE A 158 16.97 -4.91 4.17
C PHE A 158 17.50 -5.67 5.37
N SER A 159 18.82 -5.60 5.59
CA SER A 159 19.43 -6.14 6.81
C SER A 159 19.20 -5.19 7.97
N MET A 160 18.69 -5.72 9.09
CA MET A 160 18.36 -4.91 10.26
C MET A 160 19.46 -5.01 11.32
N LYS A 161 19.62 -3.95 12.11
CA LYS A 161 20.51 -3.94 13.28
C LYS A 161 19.79 -4.58 14.46
N GLN A 162 20.37 -5.64 15.01
CA GLN A 162 19.87 -6.31 16.21
C GLN A 162 19.96 -5.39 17.44
N LYS A 163 18.86 -5.29 18.21
CA LYS A 163 18.81 -4.56 19.49
C LYS A 163 18.80 -5.51 20.69
N THR A 164 18.23 -6.70 20.54
CA THR A 164 18.07 -7.68 21.62
C THR A 164 18.79 -8.98 21.30
N LYS A 165 19.50 -9.58 22.28
CA LYS A 165 20.18 -10.88 22.12
C LYS A 165 19.18 -12.00 21.79
N GLY A 166 19.57 -12.96 20.95
CA GLY A 166 18.77 -14.15 20.62
C GLY A 166 18.08 -14.14 19.25
N LEU A 167 18.17 -13.03 18.51
CA LEU A 167 17.91 -13.01 17.06
C LEU A 167 19.24 -13.14 16.30
N LEU A 168 19.26 -13.90 15.22
CA LEU A 168 20.39 -14.00 14.30
C LEU A 168 19.93 -13.55 12.92
N ASN A 169 20.76 -12.72 12.29
CA ASN A 169 20.58 -12.20 10.94
C ASN A 169 19.16 -11.65 10.64
N PRO A 170 18.63 -10.70 11.45
CA PRO A 170 17.34 -10.10 11.15
C PRO A 170 17.36 -9.36 9.81
N ARG A 171 16.41 -9.68 8.94
CA ARG A 171 16.17 -9.01 7.67
C ARG A 171 14.67 -8.74 7.52
N VAL A 172 14.31 -7.68 6.82
CA VAL A 172 12.92 -7.37 6.49
C VAL A 172 12.81 -7.15 4.99
N ARG A 173 11.80 -7.74 4.37
CA ARG A 173 11.52 -7.57 2.95
C ARG A 173 10.39 -6.57 2.77
N LEU A 174 10.69 -5.45 2.11
CA LEU A 174 9.78 -4.31 1.95
C LEU A 174 9.70 -3.90 0.47
N SER A 175 8.55 -3.40 0.07
CA SER A 175 8.42 -2.54 -1.12
C SER A 175 8.02 -1.15 -0.65
N ILE A 176 8.77 -0.14 -1.10
CA ILE A 176 8.60 1.26 -0.67
C ILE A 176 8.09 2.08 -1.86
N HIS A 177 7.00 2.81 -1.65
CA HIS A 177 6.38 3.65 -2.67
C HIS A 177 6.17 5.05 -2.12
N LEU A 178 6.47 6.06 -2.94
CA LEU A 178 6.24 7.45 -2.61
C LEU A 178 5.02 7.96 -3.35
N ASP A 179 4.16 8.68 -2.64
CA ASP A 179 3.05 9.41 -3.24
C ASP A 179 3.51 10.77 -3.74
N THR A 180 4.35 10.77 -4.77
CA THR A 180 4.63 12.00 -5.49
C THR A 180 3.64 12.10 -6.64
N ASP A 181 2.72 13.07 -6.54
CA ASP A 181 1.66 13.40 -7.50
C ASP A 181 2.14 13.51 -8.96
N GLU A 182 3.44 13.72 -9.19
CA GLU A 182 3.99 13.99 -10.52
C GLU A 182 4.50 12.74 -11.26
N GLY A 183 4.67 11.61 -10.56
CA GLY A 183 5.36 10.43 -11.11
C GLY A 183 4.50 9.18 -11.27
N MET A 184 3.39 9.06 -10.53
CA MET A 184 2.41 8.03 -10.83
C MET A 184 1.60 8.51 -12.02
N GLU A 185 2.05 8.11 -13.22
CA GLU A 185 1.25 8.19 -14.44
C GLU A 185 -0.22 8.01 -14.09
N LYS A 186 -1.03 8.94 -14.61
CA LYS A 186 -2.49 8.85 -14.76
C LYS A 186 -2.84 7.58 -15.55
N GLY A 187 -2.56 6.43 -14.95
CA GLY A 187 -2.44 5.14 -15.60
C GLY A 187 -3.79 4.65 -16.07
N LEU A 188 -3.76 3.62 -16.92
CA LEU A 188 -4.87 2.95 -17.61
C LEU A 188 -6.14 2.67 -16.77
N LEU A 189 -6.07 2.81 -15.44
CA LEU A 189 -7.07 2.50 -14.43
C LEU A 189 -7.82 3.71 -13.84
N GLN A 190 -7.61 4.94 -14.34
CA GLN A 190 -8.26 6.14 -13.77
C GLN A 190 -9.79 6.10 -13.70
N ASP A 191 -10.44 5.31 -14.55
CA ASP A 191 -11.90 5.21 -14.58
C ASP A 191 -12.47 4.22 -13.56
N VAL A 192 -11.61 3.48 -12.85
CA VAL A 192 -12.04 2.45 -11.89
C VAL A 192 -11.84 3.00 -10.48
N ASP A 193 -12.95 3.21 -9.77
CA ASP A 193 -12.93 3.56 -8.36
C ASP A 193 -12.44 2.34 -7.55
N MET A 194 -11.16 2.34 -7.23
CA MET A 194 -10.50 1.29 -6.46
C MET A 194 -9.69 1.90 -5.32
N SER A 195 -9.57 1.15 -4.23
CA SER A 195 -8.70 1.51 -3.14
C SER A 195 -7.26 1.62 -3.65
N ARG A 196 -6.54 2.61 -3.10
CA ARG A 196 -5.16 2.90 -3.49
C ARG A 196 -4.22 1.71 -3.27
N GLU A 197 -4.48 0.93 -2.22
CA GLU A 197 -3.74 -0.31 -1.93
C GLU A 197 -3.92 -1.35 -3.04
N THR A 198 -5.16 -1.49 -3.53
CA THR A 198 -5.48 -2.43 -4.62
C THR A 198 -4.89 -1.98 -5.95
N ASP A 199 -4.92 -0.69 -6.29
CA ASP A 199 -4.26 -0.16 -7.51
C ASP A 199 -2.76 -0.49 -7.49
N MET A 200 -2.09 -0.20 -6.38
CA MET A 200 -0.66 -0.45 -6.26
C MET A 200 -0.30 -1.94 -6.33
N LEU A 201 -1.07 -2.81 -5.66
CA LEU A 201 -0.84 -4.24 -5.73
C LEU A 201 -1.05 -4.76 -7.16
N LEU A 202 -2.10 -4.30 -7.84
CA LEU A 202 -2.38 -4.66 -9.22
C LEU A 202 -1.22 -4.24 -10.13
N ARG A 203 -0.71 -3.00 -9.99
CA ARG A 203 0.47 -2.53 -10.73
C ARG A 203 1.70 -3.41 -10.47
N SER A 204 1.94 -3.79 -9.21
CA SER A 204 3.05 -4.69 -8.86
C SER A 204 2.91 -6.06 -9.53
N GLN A 205 1.70 -6.65 -9.53
CA GLN A 205 1.43 -7.92 -10.19
C GLN A 205 1.57 -7.82 -11.71
N LEU A 206 1.14 -6.72 -12.31
CA LEU A 206 1.29 -6.47 -13.75
C LEU A 206 2.76 -6.34 -14.14
N GLN A 207 3.58 -5.64 -13.35
CA GLN A 207 5.02 -5.57 -13.58
C GLN A 207 5.68 -6.95 -13.48
N LYS A 208 5.30 -7.77 -12.48
CA LYS A 208 5.79 -9.15 -12.34
C LYS A 208 5.38 -10.01 -13.54
N ALA A 209 4.13 -9.92 -13.99
CA ALA A 209 3.64 -10.65 -15.15
C ALA A 209 4.36 -10.24 -16.45
N GLN A 210 4.56 -8.93 -16.68
CA GLN A 210 5.30 -8.41 -17.83
C GLN A 210 6.77 -8.82 -17.80
N ALA A 211 7.42 -8.81 -16.64
CA ALA A 211 8.78 -9.29 -16.49
C ALA A 211 8.90 -10.78 -16.82
N ASN A 212 7.92 -11.60 -16.39
CA ASN A 212 7.87 -13.03 -16.71
C ASN A 212 7.64 -13.29 -18.21
N GLU A 213 6.78 -12.51 -18.88
CA GLU A 213 6.58 -12.62 -20.33
C GLU A 213 7.85 -12.27 -21.11
N ARG A 214 8.57 -11.22 -20.71
CA ARG A 214 9.87 -10.85 -21.30
C ARG A 214 10.92 -11.95 -21.10
N ALA A 215 10.96 -12.56 -19.92
CA ALA A 215 11.87 -13.66 -19.62
C ALA A 215 11.56 -14.95 -20.41
N ARG A 216 10.29 -15.17 -20.80
CA ARG A 216 9.90 -16.28 -21.69
C ARG A 216 10.26 -16.00 -23.14
N GLY A 217 10.02 -14.77 -23.62
CA GLY A 217 10.28 -14.39 -25.01
C GLY A 217 11.76 -14.46 -25.41
N SER A 218 12.69 -14.16 -24.51
CA SER A 218 14.13 -14.16 -24.80
C SER A 218 14.74 -15.54 -25.04
N ARG A 219 14.03 -16.64 -24.72
CA ARG A 219 14.55 -18.01 -24.90
C ARG A 219 14.24 -18.59 -26.29
N GLU A 220 13.36 -17.96 -27.06
CA GLU A 220 13.01 -18.35 -28.43
C GLU A 220 13.61 -17.42 -29.50
N GLU A 221 14.53 -16.52 -29.12
CA GLU A 221 15.27 -15.62 -30.03
C GLU A 221 16.27 -16.38 -30.90
N GLY A 222 15.75 -17.08 -31.91
CA GLY A 222 16.53 -17.61 -33.02
C GLY A 222 16.03 -17.15 -34.39
N VAL A 223 14.72 -16.96 -34.58
CA VAL A 223 14.16 -16.74 -35.93
C VAL A 223 12.83 -15.99 -35.86
N ALA A 224 12.81 -14.66 -36.09
CA ALA A 224 11.81 -13.94 -36.88
C ALA A 224 11.93 -12.42 -36.68
N LYS A 225 12.20 -11.68 -37.77
CA LYS A 225 12.25 -10.21 -37.81
C LYS A 225 10.86 -9.54 -37.92
N ASP A 226 9.78 -10.30 -37.83
CA ASP A 226 8.40 -9.84 -38.04
C ASP A 226 7.50 -10.20 -36.84
N ALA A 227 7.89 -9.81 -35.62
CA ALA A 227 7.02 -9.97 -34.47
C ALA A 227 5.81 -9.02 -34.62
N PRO A 228 4.56 -9.53 -34.57
CA PRO A 228 3.38 -8.70 -34.67
C PRO A 228 3.37 -7.65 -33.55
N PRO A 229 2.81 -6.44 -33.80
CA PRO A 229 2.75 -5.39 -32.80
C PRO A 229 2.12 -5.92 -31.51
N GLN A 230 2.75 -5.64 -30.37
CA GLN A 230 2.26 -6.05 -29.05
C GLN A 230 0.83 -5.57 -28.90
N LYS A 231 -0.12 -6.51 -28.90
CA LYS A 231 -1.53 -6.22 -28.68
C LYS A 231 -1.65 -5.62 -27.27
N GLU A 232 -2.07 -4.37 -27.20
CA GLU A 232 -2.40 -3.74 -25.91
C GLU A 232 -3.44 -4.61 -25.19
N LEU A 233 -3.05 -5.12 -24.02
CA LEU A 233 -3.95 -5.92 -23.20
C LEU A 233 -5.14 -5.06 -22.80
N SER A 234 -6.34 -5.61 -23.00
CA SER A 234 -7.55 -4.91 -22.54
C SER A 234 -7.52 -4.75 -21.02
N LYS A 235 -8.19 -3.70 -20.50
CA LYS A 235 -8.28 -3.48 -19.04
C LYS A 235 -8.75 -4.75 -18.31
N VAL A 236 -9.74 -5.46 -18.86
CA VAL A 236 -10.28 -6.71 -18.30
C VAL A 236 -9.22 -7.83 -18.23
N GLU A 237 -8.41 -7.99 -19.28
CA GLU A 237 -7.33 -8.99 -19.29
C GLU A 237 -6.25 -8.67 -18.24
N LEU A 238 -5.94 -7.38 -18.02
CA LEU A 238 -5.00 -6.96 -16.98
C LEU A 238 -5.52 -7.32 -15.58
N PHE A 239 -6.80 -7.04 -15.28
CA PHE A 239 -7.41 -7.44 -14.01
C PHE A 239 -7.50 -8.96 -13.84
N ALA A 240 -7.79 -9.69 -14.92
CA ALA A 240 -7.82 -11.15 -14.91
C ALA A 240 -6.46 -11.74 -14.52
N LYS A 241 -5.36 -11.20 -15.08
CA LYS A 241 -4.00 -11.57 -14.67
C LYS A 241 -3.69 -11.19 -13.23
N GLY A 242 -4.13 -10.01 -12.78
CA GLY A 242 -3.99 -9.57 -11.39
C GLY A 242 -4.68 -10.51 -10.39
N CYS A 243 -5.78 -11.16 -10.78
CA CYS A 243 -6.52 -12.10 -9.95
C CYS A 243 -5.91 -13.52 -9.91
N ALA A 244 -4.66 -13.70 -10.35
CA ALA A 244 -3.94 -14.97 -10.24
C ALA A 244 -3.05 -15.01 -9.00
N GLY A 245 -3.03 -16.13 -8.26
CA GLY A 245 -2.19 -16.29 -7.07
C GLY A 245 -2.50 -17.53 -6.23
N PRO A 246 -1.66 -17.82 -5.23
CA PRO A 246 -1.84 -18.97 -4.35
C PRO A 246 -2.87 -18.67 -3.24
N LEU A 247 -3.70 -19.66 -2.93
CA LEU A 247 -4.69 -19.61 -1.85
C LEU A 247 -4.77 -20.96 -1.14
N ASP A 248 -5.25 -20.97 0.10
CA ASP A 248 -5.64 -22.20 0.79
C ASP A 248 -7.16 -22.39 0.62
N GLN A 249 -7.57 -23.39 -0.15
CA GLN A 249 -8.98 -23.74 -0.31
C GLN A 249 -9.44 -24.61 0.86
N PHE A 250 -10.57 -24.25 1.47
CA PHE A 250 -11.21 -25.11 2.47
C PHE A 250 -12.05 -26.18 1.77
N GLY A 251 -11.73 -27.44 2.01
CA GLY A 251 -12.51 -28.58 1.56
C GLY A 251 -13.64 -28.96 2.52
N SER A 252 -14.27 -30.10 2.23
CA SER A 252 -15.21 -30.72 3.15
C SER A 252 -14.47 -31.22 4.39
N TRP A 253 -15.10 -31.24 5.56
CA TRP A 253 -14.49 -31.72 6.82
C TRP A 253 -13.33 -30.87 7.36
N GLY A 254 -13.16 -29.64 6.87
CA GLY A 254 -12.15 -28.72 7.37
C GLY A 254 -10.74 -28.98 6.83
N SER A 255 -10.58 -29.80 5.78
CA SER A 255 -9.32 -29.91 5.06
C SER A 255 -8.93 -28.55 4.45
N ARG A 256 -7.63 -28.33 4.30
CA ARG A 256 -7.07 -27.16 3.62
C ARG A 256 -6.10 -27.64 2.57
N ASP A 257 -6.38 -27.29 1.33
CA ASP A 257 -5.55 -27.64 0.19
C ASP A 257 -5.00 -26.35 -0.42
N GLN A 258 -3.67 -26.26 -0.52
CA GLN A 258 -3.05 -25.14 -1.23
C GLN A 258 -3.36 -25.30 -2.72
N VAL A 259 -3.92 -24.25 -3.31
CA VAL A 259 -4.32 -24.19 -4.71
C VAL A 259 -3.78 -22.93 -5.37
N TRP A 260 -3.68 -22.96 -6.69
CA TRP A 260 -3.39 -21.78 -7.49
C TRP A 260 -4.66 -21.34 -8.22
N ILE A 261 -5.10 -20.10 -8.02
CA ILE A 261 -6.24 -19.57 -8.77
C ILE A 261 -5.75 -18.68 -9.91
N ALA A 262 -6.49 -18.68 -11.02
CA ALA A 262 -6.27 -17.74 -12.12
C ALA A 262 -7.58 -17.51 -12.87
N VAL A 263 -7.73 -16.34 -13.51
CA VAL A 263 -8.87 -16.08 -14.38
C VAL A 263 -8.46 -16.30 -15.83
N ARG A 264 -9.18 -17.18 -16.52
CA ARG A 264 -9.06 -17.40 -17.97
C ARG A 264 -10.17 -16.67 -18.70
N GLY A 265 -9.91 -16.28 -19.94
CA GLY A 265 -10.84 -15.56 -20.79
C GLY A 265 -10.43 -15.61 -22.26
N PRO A 266 -11.03 -14.77 -23.11
CA PRO A 266 -10.61 -14.63 -24.50
C PRO A 266 -9.13 -14.23 -24.60
N PRO A 267 -8.38 -14.71 -25.61
CA PRO A 267 -8.84 -15.53 -26.74
C PRO A 267 -9.00 -17.03 -26.43
N ASP A 268 -8.39 -17.55 -25.36
CA ASP A 268 -8.36 -18.99 -25.06
C ASP A 268 -9.75 -19.58 -24.77
N GLN A 269 -10.59 -18.79 -24.10
CA GLN A 269 -11.95 -19.19 -23.72
C GLN A 269 -12.96 -18.14 -24.17
N LYS A 270 -14.15 -18.59 -24.59
CA LYS A 270 -15.23 -17.67 -25.01
C LYS A 270 -15.78 -16.81 -23.86
N ARG A 271 -15.61 -17.26 -22.62
CA ARG A 271 -16.14 -16.63 -21.40
C ARG A 271 -15.00 -16.48 -20.41
N TYR A 272 -15.16 -15.53 -19.49
CA TYR A 272 -14.26 -15.40 -18.37
C TYR A 272 -14.64 -16.38 -17.27
N SER A 273 -13.69 -17.21 -16.85
CA SER A 273 -13.86 -18.23 -15.82
C SER A 273 -12.76 -18.10 -14.76
N LEU A 274 -13.14 -18.23 -13.49
CA LEU A 274 -12.21 -18.46 -12.39
C LEU A 274 -11.83 -19.94 -12.37
N CYS A 275 -10.57 -20.22 -12.62
CA CYS A 275 -10.00 -21.56 -12.68
C CYS A 275 -9.19 -21.85 -11.42
N ILE A 276 -9.40 -23.01 -10.82
CA ILE A 276 -8.64 -23.51 -9.66
C ILE A 276 -7.73 -24.64 -10.11
N TYR A 277 -6.44 -24.47 -9.87
CA TYR A 277 -5.39 -25.42 -10.20
C TYR A 277 -4.78 -26.03 -8.93
N PRO A 278 -4.26 -27.27 -9.00
CA PRO A 278 -3.50 -27.85 -7.89
C PRO A 278 -2.26 -27.02 -7.53
N ASP A 279 -1.58 -26.46 -8.53
CA ASP A 279 -0.35 -25.69 -8.35
C ASP A 279 -0.13 -24.69 -9.50
N GLU A 280 0.83 -23.79 -9.31
CA GLU A 280 1.21 -22.77 -10.31
C GLU A 280 1.78 -23.39 -11.60
N SER A 281 2.46 -24.54 -11.50
CA SER A 281 3.05 -25.23 -12.66
C SER A 281 1.97 -25.74 -13.61
N HIS A 282 0.88 -26.30 -13.07
CA HIS A 282 -0.28 -26.76 -13.82
C HIS A 282 -0.94 -25.61 -14.58
N CYS A 283 -1.13 -24.46 -13.91
CA CYS A 283 -1.65 -23.26 -14.56
C CYS A 283 -0.73 -22.79 -15.70
N ASN A 284 0.58 -22.70 -15.43
CA ASN A 284 1.58 -22.22 -16.40
C ASN A 284 1.74 -23.12 -17.63
N LYS A 285 1.51 -24.43 -17.49
CA LYS A 285 1.53 -25.40 -18.60
C LYS A 285 0.23 -25.42 -19.41
N GLY A 286 -0.78 -24.64 -19.01
CA GLY A 286 -2.09 -24.65 -19.64
C GLY A 286 -2.86 -25.95 -19.38
N GLY A 287 -2.60 -26.61 -18.25
CA GLY A 287 -3.34 -27.81 -17.84
C GLY A 287 -4.83 -27.51 -17.59
N ASP A 288 -5.63 -28.57 -17.45
CA ASP A 288 -7.03 -28.44 -17.10
C ASP A 288 -7.21 -28.08 -15.62
N PRO A 289 -8.10 -27.13 -15.29
CA PRO A 289 -8.37 -26.78 -13.90
C PRO A 289 -9.16 -27.87 -13.20
N ALA A 290 -8.91 -28.05 -11.90
CA ALA A 290 -9.69 -28.95 -11.04
C ALA A 290 -11.14 -28.47 -10.87
N LEU A 291 -11.34 -27.14 -10.88
CA LEU A 291 -12.65 -26.52 -10.86
C LEU A 291 -12.65 -25.25 -11.72
N GLU A 292 -13.74 -25.05 -12.46
CA GLU A 292 -13.96 -23.88 -13.29
C GLU A 292 -15.30 -23.21 -12.94
N VAL A 293 -15.27 -21.92 -12.63
CA VAL A 293 -16.44 -21.12 -12.27
C VAL A 293 -16.60 -19.95 -13.24
N ASP A 294 -17.67 -19.96 -14.04
CA ASP A 294 -18.04 -18.83 -14.92
C ASP A 294 -18.26 -17.56 -14.08
N LEU A 295 -17.48 -16.50 -14.33
CA LEU A 295 -17.51 -15.27 -13.52
C LEU A 295 -18.88 -14.58 -13.58
N LEU A 296 -19.65 -14.78 -14.65
CA LEU A 296 -21.01 -14.25 -14.75
C LEU A 296 -22.01 -15.01 -13.87
N LYS A 297 -21.64 -16.18 -13.34
CA LYS A 297 -22.46 -16.96 -12.41
C LYS A 297 -22.06 -16.78 -10.94
N VAL A 298 -21.02 -16.00 -10.67
CA VAL A 298 -20.67 -15.60 -9.30
C VAL A 298 -21.77 -14.67 -8.80
N LEU A 299 -22.31 -14.97 -7.62
CA LEU A 299 -23.35 -14.19 -6.95
C LEU A 299 -22.72 -13.09 -6.09
N SER A 300 -21.73 -13.46 -5.28
CA SER A 300 -21.03 -12.53 -4.40
C SER A 300 -19.63 -13.03 -4.04
N VAL A 301 -18.75 -12.06 -3.79
CA VAL A 301 -17.43 -12.25 -3.17
C VAL A 301 -17.44 -11.42 -1.89
N GLN A 302 -17.19 -12.03 -0.74
CA GLN A 302 -17.34 -11.37 0.56
C GLN A 302 -16.25 -11.82 1.55
N PRO A 303 -15.79 -10.94 2.45
CA PRO A 303 -14.95 -11.34 3.56
C PRO A 303 -15.73 -12.24 4.55
N ASP A 304 -15.07 -13.22 5.15
CA ASP A 304 -15.64 -13.98 6.26
C ASP A 304 -15.61 -13.12 7.53
N PRO A 305 -16.76 -12.82 8.17
CA PRO A 305 -16.80 -11.97 9.36
C PRO A 305 -16.15 -12.63 10.57
N ALA A 306 -16.04 -13.97 10.59
CA ALA A 306 -15.46 -14.70 11.72
C ALA A 306 -13.94 -14.85 11.61
N ARG A 307 -13.36 -14.68 10.41
CA ARG A 307 -11.94 -14.97 10.14
C ARG A 307 -11.34 -13.89 9.24
N ALA A 308 -10.38 -13.14 9.78
CA ALA A 308 -9.75 -12.01 9.09
C ALA A 308 -8.99 -12.40 7.81
N GLU A 309 -8.54 -13.65 7.73
CA GLU A 309 -7.76 -14.20 6.64
C GLU A 309 -8.59 -14.91 5.56
N VAL A 310 -9.90 -15.10 5.79
CA VAL A 310 -10.75 -15.92 4.94
C VAL A 310 -11.77 -15.09 4.17
N PHE A 311 -11.98 -15.40 2.90
CA PHE A 311 -13.08 -14.86 2.09
C PHE A 311 -13.86 -15.98 1.40
N ILE A 312 -15.06 -15.63 0.93
CA ILE A 312 -16.06 -16.56 0.42
C ILE A 312 -16.51 -16.12 -0.97
N ILE A 313 -16.58 -17.07 -1.91
CA ILE A 313 -17.18 -16.88 -3.23
C ILE A 313 -18.43 -17.74 -3.33
N ASN A 314 -19.60 -17.11 -3.47
CA ASN A 314 -20.85 -17.80 -3.73
C ASN A 314 -21.14 -17.77 -5.23
N TYR A 315 -21.48 -18.91 -5.83
CA TYR A 315 -21.75 -19.01 -7.27
C TYR A 315 -22.86 -20.00 -7.58
N VAL A 316 -23.37 -19.96 -8.82
CA VAL A 316 -24.41 -20.88 -9.30
C VAL A 316 -23.83 -21.85 -10.30
N GLU A 317 -24.01 -23.15 -10.07
CA GLU A 317 -23.55 -24.19 -10.98
C GLU A 317 -24.46 -24.30 -12.22
N LYS A 318 -24.11 -25.15 -13.20
CA LYS A 318 -24.98 -25.47 -14.35
C LYS A 318 -26.36 -25.99 -13.91
N ASN A 319 -26.43 -26.70 -12.79
CA ASN A 319 -27.67 -27.26 -12.25
C ASN A 319 -28.51 -26.27 -11.43
N LYS A 320 -28.19 -24.97 -11.46
CA LYS A 320 -28.84 -23.91 -10.66
C LYS A 320 -28.70 -24.09 -9.13
N VAL A 321 -27.84 -25.00 -8.69
CA VAL A 321 -27.50 -25.19 -7.28
C VAL A 321 -26.52 -24.09 -6.87
N LYS A 322 -26.79 -23.45 -5.73
CA LYS A 322 -25.87 -22.49 -5.12
C LYS A 322 -24.72 -23.26 -4.48
N GLN A 323 -23.51 -22.92 -4.88
CA GLN A 323 -22.28 -23.49 -4.36
C GLN A 323 -21.47 -22.39 -3.66
N ARG A 324 -20.59 -22.81 -2.75
CA ARG A 324 -19.75 -21.92 -1.95
C ARG A 324 -18.30 -22.37 -1.98
N LEU A 325 -17.39 -21.48 -2.36
CA LEU A 325 -15.95 -21.65 -2.18
C LEU A 325 -15.51 -20.79 -1.01
N THR A 326 -14.60 -21.32 -0.20
CA THR A 326 -14.02 -20.60 0.94
C THR A 326 -12.51 -20.70 0.83
N PHE A 327 -11.84 -19.55 0.84
CA PHE A 327 -10.39 -19.45 0.66
C PHE A 327 -9.76 -18.69 1.82
N SER A 328 -8.61 -19.15 2.29
CA SER A 328 -7.71 -18.38 3.14
C SER A 328 -6.61 -17.76 2.28
N ARG A 329 -6.30 -16.49 2.55
CA ARG A 329 -5.23 -15.77 1.86
C ARG A 329 -3.86 -16.38 2.16
N ILE A 330 -2.96 -16.32 1.18
CA ILE A 330 -1.54 -16.67 1.34
C ILE A 330 -0.65 -15.46 1.02
N ASP A 331 -0.89 -14.79 -0.10
CA ASP A 331 0.05 -13.83 -0.71
C ASP A 331 -0.31 -12.35 -0.54
N ARG A 332 -1.59 -12.02 -0.42
CA ARG A 332 -2.10 -10.65 -0.30
C ARG A 332 -3.22 -10.58 0.72
N ALA A 333 -3.56 -9.38 1.19
CA ALA A 333 -4.66 -9.21 2.14
C ALA A 333 -6.00 -9.74 1.59
N ARG A 334 -6.87 -10.21 2.50
CA ARG A 334 -8.19 -10.75 2.16
C ARG A 334 -9.03 -9.71 1.41
N ASP A 335 -9.02 -8.49 1.89
CA ASP A 335 -9.86 -7.43 1.36
C ASP A 335 -9.45 -7.03 -0.06
N ILE A 336 -8.14 -7.10 -0.37
CA ILE A 336 -7.64 -6.91 -1.73
C ILE A 336 -8.14 -8.02 -2.67
N TRP A 337 -8.12 -9.29 -2.24
CA TRP A 337 -8.70 -10.38 -3.02
C TRP A 337 -10.19 -10.16 -3.33
N VAL A 338 -10.95 -9.76 -2.31
CA VAL A 338 -12.39 -9.48 -2.44
C VAL A 338 -12.63 -8.32 -3.41
N GLU A 339 -11.90 -7.22 -3.26
CA GLU A 339 -12.03 -6.03 -4.10
C GLU A 339 -11.67 -6.32 -5.56
N MET A 340 -10.51 -6.94 -5.81
CA MET A 340 -10.05 -7.26 -7.18
C MET A 340 -11.03 -8.16 -7.93
N LEU A 341 -11.50 -9.24 -7.28
CA LEU A 341 -12.46 -10.15 -7.89
C LEU A 341 -13.81 -9.46 -8.14
N THR A 342 -14.27 -8.63 -7.20
CA THR A 342 -15.53 -7.89 -7.34
C THR A 342 -15.47 -6.91 -8.51
N LEU A 343 -14.39 -6.12 -8.61
CA LEU A 343 -14.18 -5.17 -9.71
C LEU A 343 -14.12 -5.89 -11.06
N LEU A 344 -13.34 -6.97 -11.16
CA LEU A 344 -13.25 -7.76 -12.39
C LEU A 344 -14.61 -8.31 -12.82
N ILE A 345 -15.40 -8.86 -11.89
CA ILE A 345 -16.74 -9.38 -12.19
C ILE A 345 -17.66 -8.25 -12.68
N THR A 346 -17.60 -7.08 -12.06
CA THR A 346 -18.38 -5.90 -12.49
C THR A 346 -18.01 -5.49 -13.91
N MET A 347 -16.72 -5.33 -14.22
CA MET A 347 -16.25 -4.98 -15.56
C MET A 347 -16.70 -5.99 -16.64
N ILE A 348 -16.66 -7.30 -16.33
CA ILE A 348 -17.10 -8.35 -17.25
C ILE A 348 -18.62 -8.26 -17.50
N ARG A 349 -19.41 -7.94 -16.47
CA ARG A 349 -20.87 -7.76 -16.60
C ARG A 349 -21.20 -6.54 -17.46
N GLU A 350 -20.53 -5.42 -17.22
CA GLU A 350 -20.70 -4.19 -18.01
C GLU A 350 -20.32 -4.38 -19.49
N ASP A 351 -19.19 -5.04 -19.78
CA ASP A 351 -18.78 -5.38 -21.15
C ASP A 351 -19.82 -6.27 -21.86
N LYS A 352 -20.37 -7.27 -21.15
CA LYS A 352 -21.44 -8.12 -21.69
C LYS A 352 -22.71 -7.32 -21.97
N GLU A 353 -23.10 -6.42 -21.07
CA GLU A 353 -24.26 -5.55 -21.26
C GLU A 353 -24.06 -4.62 -22.46
N ALA A 354 -22.91 -3.97 -22.57
CA ALA A 354 -22.57 -3.11 -23.70
C ALA A 354 -22.64 -3.87 -25.04
N LYS A 355 -22.07 -5.09 -25.10
CA LYS A 355 -22.16 -5.99 -26.26
C LYS A 355 -23.58 -6.46 -26.56
N SER A 356 -24.45 -6.56 -25.55
CA SER A 356 -25.86 -6.92 -25.77
C SER A 356 -26.65 -5.74 -26.35
N ARG A 357 -26.38 -4.52 -25.88
CA ARG A 357 -27.00 -3.27 -26.39
C ARG A 357 -26.56 -2.95 -27.82
N SER A 358 -25.31 -3.22 -28.17
CA SER A 358 -24.81 -2.98 -29.54
C SER A 358 -25.37 -3.96 -30.57
N LYS A 359 -25.84 -5.14 -30.17
CA LYS A 359 -26.50 -6.12 -31.06
C LYS A 359 -27.99 -5.85 -31.30
N GLN A 360 -28.60 -5.02 -30.45
CA GLN A 360 -30.01 -4.63 -30.57
C GLN A 360 -30.20 -3.40 -31.45
N LYS A 361 -29.15 -2.59 -31.61
CA LYS A 361 -29.06 -1.52 -32.61
C LYS A 361 -28.65 -2.12 -33.94
#